data_AF-A0A8C1BJ54-F1
#
_entry.id   AF-A0A8C1BJ54-F1
#
_cell.length_a   1.000
_cell.length_b   1.000
_cell.length_c   1.000
_cell.angle_alpha   90.00
_cell.angle_beta   90.00
_cell.angle_gamma   90.00
#
_symmetry.space_group_name_H-M   'P 1'
#
loop_
_entity.id
_entity.type
_entity.pdbx_description
1 polymer ?
#
loop_
_entity_poly.entity_id
_entity_poly.type
_entity_poly.pdbx_seq_one_letter_code
_entity_poly.pdbx_strand_id
1 'polypeptide(L)'
;MKVSSIDCRRLRKIIRKECGSCLIVDCRPYFSFSSSSIRGSVNVNLNSVVVRRSRGGPVPLQFVIPDERALFRLREGSISSVVALDDRTPHLQKLKKDSIAQIVINSLSHLASNASICFLKGGYENFHSHYPELCTETKSVNLSEDKSERGVSSHCDKLGAHHKPDYDQGRPVEILPFLYLGSAYHACRQDYLSDLRITALLNVSRRDSRPAKGQYDYKWIPVEDSHTADISSHFQEAIDFIERVKAEGGKVLVHCEAGISRSPTICMAYIMKTQRLRLEQAFEVIRQRRAIVSPNFSFMGQLLQFESEVVSSAPPTITPAAQETPTFFSGNFTLETENFESSVFTFPTSFLTPVPIQPSVHQFKLSPITALP
;
A
#
# COMPACT_ATOMS: atom_id res chain seq x y z
N MET A 1 -27.40 -8.16 -12.21
CA MET A 1 -26.55 -9.22 -12.79
C MET A 1 -26.61 -10.45 -11.87
N LYS A 2 -26.78 -11.67 -12.39
CA LYS A 2 -26.90 -12.89 -11.56
C LYS A 2 -25.50 -13.43 -11.26
N VAL A 3 -25.04 -13.33 -10.02
CA VAL A 3 -23.77 -13.91 -9.56
C VAL A 3 -23.94 -15.41 -9.43
N SER A 4 -23.09 -16.19 -10.09
CA SER A 4 -23.10 -17.65 -10.02
C SER A 4 -21.91 -18.18 -9.20
N SER A 5 -21.88 -19.48 -8.93
CA SER A 5 -20.74 -20.12 -8.26
C SER A 5 -20.12 -21.15 -9.18
N ILE A 6 -18.79 -21.19 -9.20
CA ILE A 6 -17.98 -22.07 -10.05
C ILE A 6 -17.16 -23.04 -9.20
N ASP A 7 -16.96 -24.26 -9.68
CA ASP A 7 -16.12 -25.27 -9.01
C ASP A 7 -14.68 -25.26 -9.57
N CYS A 8 -13.75 -25.89 -8.84
CA CYS A 8 -12.34 -25.93 -9.24
C CYS A 8 -12.16 -26.57 -10.64
N ARG A 9 -12.96 -27.60 -10.97
CA ARG A 9 -12.91 -28.28 -12.29
C ARG A 9 -13.26 -27.34 -13.44
N ARG A 10 -14.31 -26.52 -13.29
CA ARG A 10 -14.69 -25.55 -14.32
C ARG A 10 -13.68 -24.42 -14.41
N LEU A 11 -13.17 -23.90 -13.30
CA LEU A 11 -12.14 -22.85 -13.32
C LEU A 11 -10.88 -23.32 -14.05
N ARG A 12 -10.42 -24.55 -13.81
CA ARG A 12 -9.31 -25.16 -14.55
C ARG A 12 -9.54 -25.20 -16.06
N LYS A 13 -10.76 -25.56 -16.49
CA LYS A 13 -11.11 -25.59 -17.93
C LYS A 13 -11.03 -24.19 -18.54
N ILE A 14 -11.51 -23.17 -17.82
CA ILE A 14 -11.46 -21.78 -18.26
C ILE A 14 -10.01 -21.32 -18.40
N ILE A 15 -9.16 -21.54 -17.38
CA ILE A 15 -7.74 -21.16 -17.42
C ILE A 15 -7.02 -21.77 -18.64
N ARG A 16 -7.32 -23.02 -19.00
CA ARG A 16 -6.65 -23.73 -20.10
C ARG A 16 -7.21 -23.41 -21.49
N LYS A 17 -8.52 -23.14 -21.62
CA LYS A 17 -9.20 -23.00 -22.93
C LYS A 17 -9.55 -21.57 -23.31
N GLU A 18 -9.74 -20.71 -22.32
CA GLU A 18 -10.23 -19.33 -22.45
C GLU A 18 -9.13 -18.36 -21.98
N CYS A 19 -7.90 -18.59 -22.45
CA CYS A 19 -6.75 -17.77 -22.08
C CYS A 19 -6.96 -16.34 -22.58
N GLY A 20 -7.29 -15.43 -21.67
CA GLY A 20 -7.55 -14.02 -21.96
C GLY A 20 -8.98 -13.57 -21.69
N SER A 21 -10.02 -14.36 -21.97
CA SER A 21 -11.41 -13.89 -21.78
C SER A 21 -11.91 -14.02 -20.33
N CYS A 22 -11.10 -14.57 -19.43
CA CYS A 22 -11.41 -14.70 -18.00
C CYS A 22 -10.47 -13.83 -17.15
N LEU A 23 -11.04 -13.11 -16.18
CA LEU A 23 -10.30 -12.39 -15.14
C LEU A 23 -10.49 -13.07 -13.79
N ILE A 24 -9.40 -13.40 -13.11
CA ILE A 24 -9.43 -14.00 -11.77
C ILE A 24 -9.07 -12.93 -10.75
N VAL A 25 -9.95 -12.67 -9.80
CA VAL A 25 -9.80 -11.66 -8.76
C VAL A 25 -9.63 -12.35 -7.41
N ASP A 26 -8.42 -12.26 -6.86
CA ASP A 26 -8.05 -12.87 -5.59
C ASP A 26 -8.32 -11.89 -4.43
N CYS A 27 -9.30 -12.23 -3.61
CA CYS A 27 -9.78 -11.41 -2.49
C CYS A 27 -9.06 -11.74 -1.17
N ARG A 28 -8.06 -12.62 -1.18
CA ARG A 28 -7.26 -12.94 0.01
C ARG A 28 -6.34 -11.78 0.38
N PRO A 29 -5.89 -11.71 1.65
CA PRO A 29 -4.84 -10.79 2.04
C PRO A 29 -3.62 -10.91 1.13
N TYR A 30 -2.98 -9.79 0.84
CA TYR A 30 -1.83 -9.72 -0.07
C TYR A 30 -0.71 -10.72 0.29
N PHE A 31 -0.46 -10.96 1.58
CA PHE A 31 0.53 -11.96 2.02
C PHE A 31 0.16 -13.39 1.59
N SER A 32 -1.11 -13.78 1.67
CA SER A 32 -1.58 -15.08 1.19
C SER A 32 -1.54 -15.20 -0.34
N PHE A 33 -1.81 -14.10 -1.03
CA PHE A 33 -1.70 -14.04 -2.49
C PHE A 33 -0.25 -14.15 -2.98
N SER A 34 0.66 -13.41 -2.34
CA SER A 34 2.09 -13.36 -2.72
C SER A 34 2.86 -14.63 -2.36
N SER A 35 2.43 -15.38 -1.34
CA SER A 35 3.01 -16.68 -1.03
C SER A 35 2.61 -17.73 -2.07
N SER A 36 1.34 -17.74 -2.49
CA SER A 36 0.88 -18.57 -3.59
C SER A 36 -0.43 -18.06 -4.18
N SER A 37 -0.54 -18.00 -5.51
CA SER A 37 -1.73 -17.50 -6.21
C SER A 37 -2.05 -18.34 -7.44
N ILE A 38 -3.25 -18.18 -8.00
CA ILE A 38 -3.62 -18.84 -9.26
C ILE A 38 -2.96 -18.07 -10.40
N ARG A 39 -2.37 -18.76 -11.39
CA ARG A 39 -1.71 -18.11 -12.52
C ARG A 39 -2.63 -17.10 -13.21
N GLY A 40 -2.13 -15.86 -13.35
CA GLY A 40 -2.85 -14.78 -14.00
C GLY A 40 -3.97 -14.16 -13.15
N SER A 41 -4.06 -14.48 -11.85
CA SER A 41 -4.97 -13.76 -10.95
C SER A 41 -4.41 -12.42 -10.51
N VAL A 42 -5.31 -11.48 -10.21
CA VAL A 42 -5.01 -10.14 -9.73
C VAL A 42 -5.50 -10.02 -8.30
N ASN A 43 -4.65 -9.53 -7.39
CA ASN A 43 -5.06 -9.25 -6.01
C ASN A 43 -5.80 -7.91 -5.92
N VAL A 44 -6.85 -7.89 -5.10
CA VAL A 44 -7.63 -6.69 -4.82
C VAL A 44 -6.83 -5.70 -3.96
N ASN A 45 -7.03 -4.40 -4.18
CA ASN A 45 -6.40 -3.35 -3.38
C ASN A 45 -7.43 -2.67 -2.46
N LEU A 46 -7.99 -3.45 -1.54
CA LEU A 46 -8.98 -2.98 -0.57
C LEU A 46 -8.33 -2.80 0.80
N ASN A 47 -7.90 -1.57 1.10
CA ASN A 47 -7.45 -1.22 2.45
C ASN A 47 -8.62 -1.04 3.43
N SER A 48 -8.34 -0.98 4.73
CA SER A 48 -9.34 -0.87 5.79
C SER A 48 -10.23 0.37 5.67
N VAL A 49 -9.74 1.46 5.07
CA VAL A 49 -10.51 2.69 4.82
C VAL A 49 -11.53 2.46 3.70
N VAL A 50 -11.12 1.84 2.60
CA VAL A 50 -12.01 1.52 1.47
C VAL A 50 -13.08 0.51 1.91
N VAL A 51 -12.71 -0.51 2.70
CA VAL A 51 -13.65 -1.48 3.27
C VAL A 51 -14.65 -0.83 4.25
N ARG A 52 -14.23 0.17 5.04
CA ARG A 52 -15.16 0.93 5.89
C ARG A 52 -16.13 1.76 5.06
N ARG A 53 -15.64 2.42 4.00
CA ARG A 53 -16.44 3.25 3.09
C ARG A 53 -17.39 2.42 2.20
N SER A 54 -17.07 1.16 1.93
CA SER A 54 -17.92 0.24 1.16
C SER A 54 -19.20 -0.18 1.87
N ARG A 55 -19.31 0.07 3.19
CA ARG A 55 -20.54 -0.22 3.95
C ARG A 55 -21.74 0.64 3.50
N GLY A 56 -21.50 1.71 2.74
CA GLY A 56 -22.52 2.59 2.16
C GLY A 56 -22.76 2.44 0.66
N GLY A 57 -22.09 1.51 -0.05
CA GLY A 57 -22.26 1.36 -1.50
C GLY A 57 -21.08 0.68 -2.23
N PRO A 58 -21.17 0.53 -3.57
CA PRO A 58 -20.09 -0.05 -4.37
C PRO A 58 -18.80 0.79 -4.27
N VAL A 59 -17.65 0.12 -4.29
CA VAL A 59 -16.35 0.80 -4.27
C VAL A 59 -15.87 1.12 -5.68
N PRO A 60 -15.05 2.17 -5.87
CA PRO A 60 -14.46 2.46 -7.18
C PRO A 60 -13.65 1.27 -7.70
N LEU A 61 -13.82 0.95 -8.98
CA LEU A 61 -13.30 -0.28 -9.59
C LEU A 61 -11.77 -0.36 -9.60
N GLN A 62 -11.07 0.78 -9.57
CA GLN A 62 -9.61 0.83 -9.42
C GLN A 62 -9.10 0.16 -8.14
N PHE A 63 -9.92 0.07 -7.09
CA PHE A 63 -9.57 -0.64 -5.86
C PHE A 63 -9.89 -2.13 -5.93
N VAL A 64 -10.83 -2.52 -6.79
CA VAL A 64 -11.24 -3.91 -6.99
C VAL A 64 -10.31 -4.62 -7.98
N ILE A 65 -9.97 -3.94 -9.07
CA ILE A 65 -9.07 -4.40 -10.12
C ILE A 65 -8.02 -3.30 -10.29
N PRO A 66 -6.87 -3.39 -9.60
CA PRO A 66 -5.82 -2.37 -9.67
C PRO A 66 -5.14 -2.29 -11.04
N ASP A 67 -5.18 -3.38 -11.82
CA ASP A 67 -4.62 -3.42 -13.16
C ASP A 67 -5.51 -2.66 -14.16
N GLU A 68 -5.03 -1.50 -14.61
CA GLU A 68 -5.73 -0.66 -15.60
C GLU A 68 -5.99 -1.39 -16.92
N ARG A 69 -5.11 -2.32 -17.33
CA ARG A 69 -5.30 -3.11 -18.56
C ARG A 69 -6.44 -4.09 -18.39
N ALA A 70 -6.53 -4.76 -17.24
CA ALA A 70 -7.64 -5.65 -16.92
C ALA A 70 -8.97 -4.89 -16.83
N LEU A 71 -8.97 -3.68 -16.23
CA LEU A 71 -10.14 -2.80 -16.20
C LEU A 71 -10.60 -2.35 -17.58
N PHE A 72 -9.67 -1.95 -18.45
CA PHE A 72 -9.98 -1.56 -19.83
C PHE A 72 -10.65 -2.71 -20.58
N ARG A 73 -10.07 -3.91 -20.52
CA ARG A 73 -10.60 -5.12 -21.18
C ARG A 73 -11.97 -5.52 -20.62
N LEU A 74 -12.23 -5.27 -19.34
CA LEU A 74 -13.53 -5.53 -18.73
C LEU A 74 -14.60 -4.56 -19.24
N ARG A 75 -14.24 -3.28 -19.39
CA ARG A 75 -15.15 -2.24 -19.90
C ARG A 75 -15.45 -2.37 -21.39
N GLU A 76 -14.45 -2.79 -22.17
CA GLU A 76 -14.59 -3.03 -23.61
C GLU A 76 -15.38 -4.33 -23.92
N GLY A 77 -15.60 -5.20 -22.93
CA GLY A 77 -16.32 -6.46 -23.11
C GLY A 77 -15.44 -7.62 -23.61
N SER A 78 -14.12 -7.42 -23.65
CA SER A 78 -13.12 -8.46 -23.96
C SER A 78 -13.02 -9.55 -22.87
N ILE A 79 -13.60 -9.31 -21.68
CA ILE A 79 -13.71 -10.29 -20.59
C ILE A 79 -15.15 -10.80 -20.52
N SER A 80 -15.34 -12.11 -20.73
CA SER A 80 -16.63 -12.78 -20.68
C SER A 80 -16.96 -13.32 -19.29
N SER A 81 -15.96 -13.54 -18.43
CA SER A 81 -16.16 -14.03 -17.06
C SER A 81 -15.17 -13.42 -16.07
N VAL A 82 -15.68 -13.05 -14.90
CA VAL A 82 -14.87 -12.60 -13.75
C VAL A 82 -15.08 -13.57 -12.60
N VAL A 83 -13.99 -14.19 -12.13
CA VAL A 83 -14.02 -15.17 -11.04
C VAL A 83 -13.41 -14.55 -9.80
N ALA A 84 -14.23 -14.27 -8.79
CA ALA A 84 -13.77 -13.86 -7.47
C ALA A 84 -13.53 -15.09 -6.58
N LEU A 85 -12.45 -15.07 -5.80
CA LEU A 85 -12.13 -16.12 -4.84
C LEU A 85 -11.63 -15.55 -3.52
N ASP A 86 -11.84 -16.28 -2.44
CA ASP A 86 -11.25 -16.01 -1.13
C ASP A 86 -10.40 -17.20 -0.66
N ASP A 87 -10.11 -17.28 0.63
CA ASP A 87 -9.25 -18.32 1.19
C ASP A 87 -9.91 -19.71 1.14
N ARG A 88 -11.14 -19.81 1.66
CA ARG A 88 -11.75 -21.09 2.06
C ARG A 88 -13.27 -21.17 1.98
N THR A 89 -13.97 -20.11 1.58
CA THR A 89 -15.43 -20.13 1.72
C THR A 89 -16.04 -21.13 0.72
N PRO A 90 -16.85 -22.09 1.20
CA PRO A 90 -17.31 -23.20 0.37
C PRO A 90 -18.31 -22.74 -0.70
N HIS A 91 -19.18 -21.78 -0.38
CA HIS A 91 -20.26 -21.32 -1.27
C HIS A 91 -20.54 -19.83 -1.07
N LEU A 92 -21.02 -19.18 -2.14
CA LEU A 92 -21.38 -17.75 -2.16
C LEU A 92 -22.29 -17.34 -0.98
N GLN A 93 -23.27 -18.18 -0.63
CA GLN A 93 -24.24 -17.92 0.45
C GLN A 93 -23.61 -17.85 1.84
N LYS A 94 -22.40 -18.40 2.03
CA LYS A 94 -21.68 -18.38 3.31
C LYS A 94 -20.67 -17.23 3.41
N LEU A 95 -20.58 -16.36 2.40
CA LEU A 95 -19.75 -15.16 2.49
C LEU A 95 -20.30 -14.21 3.54
N LYS A 96 -19.40 -13.67 4.37
CA LYS A 96 -19.77 -12.61 5.31
C LYS A 96 -20.10 -11.34 4.53
N LYS A 97 -21.11 -10.59 4.97
CA LYS A 97 -21.56 -9.36 4.29
C LYS A 97 -20.46 -8.29 4.17
N ASP A 98 -19.55 -8.27 5.14
CA ASP A 98 -18.40 -7.36 5.24
C ASP A 98 -17.10 -7.97 4.70
N SER A 99 -17.14 -9.17 4.13
CA SER A 99 -15.96 -9.79 3.52
C SER A 99 -15.52 -9.04 2.26
N ILE A 100 -14.21 -9.03 2.03
CA ILE A 100 -13.60 -8.45 0.83
C ILE A 100 -14.23 -9.06 -0.44
N ALA A 101 -14.39 -10.38 -0.49
CA ALA A 101 -15.02 -11.06 -1.62
C ALA A 101 -16.47 -10.58 -1.85
N GLN A 102 -17.26 -10.36 -0.80
CA GLN A 102 -18.62 -9.82 -0.96
C GLN A 102 -18.61 -8.38 -1.48
N ILE A 103 -17.70 -7.53 -0.99
CA ILE A 103 -17.55 -6.15 -1.44
C ILE A 103 -17.16 -6.10 -2.93
N VAL A 104 -16.23 -6.95 -3.34
CA VAL A 104 -15.78 -7.12 -4.72
C VAL A 104 -16.94 -7.55 -5.60
N ILE A 105 -17.67 -8.60 -5.21
CA ILE A 105 -18.82 -9.12 -5.97
C ILE A 105 -19.91 -8.05 -6.11
N ASN A 106 -20.23 -7.32 -5.03
CA ASN A 106 -21.21 -6.24 -5.09
C ASN A 106 -20.77 -5.16 -6.07
N SER A 107 -19.52 -4.70 -5.97
CA SER A 107 -18.99 -3.62 -6.82
C SER A 107 -18.94 -4.01 -8.29
N LEU A 108 -18.56 -5.26 -8.59
CA LEU A 108 -18.59 -5.80 -9.95
C LEU A 108 -20.03 -5.97 -10.47
N SER A 109 -20.99 -6.30 -9.61
CA SER A 109 -22.39 -6.49 -10.02
C SER A 109 -23.08 -5.20 -10.44
N HIS A 110 -22.56 -4.05 -10.01
CA HIS A 110 -23.01 -2.71 -10.41
C HIS A 110 -22.36 -2.23 -11.73
N LEU A 111 -21.46 -3.01 -12.31
CA LEU A 111 -20.77 -2.66 -13.54
C LEU A 111 -21.67 -2.96 -14.75
N ALA A 112 -21.81 -1.98 -15.65
CA ALA A 112 -22.46 -2.16 -16.95
C ALA A 112 -21.53 -2.93 -17.91
N SER A 113 -21.27 -4.20 -17.60
CA SER A 113 -20.57 -5.12 -18.51
C SER A 113 -21.43 -6.34 -18.80
N ASN A 114 -21.13 -7.03 -19.90
CA ASN A 114 -21.75 -8.30 -20.26
C ASN A 114 -21.06 -9.50 -19.58
N ALA A 115 -20.08 -9.26 -18.71
CA ALA A 115 -19.28 -10.30 -18.08
C ALA A 115 -20.10 -11.07 -17.05
N SER A 116 -19.95 -12.40 -17.04
CA SER A 116 -20.52 -13.26 -16.01
C SER A 116 -19.67 -13.24 -14.74
N ILE A 117 -20.26 -12.86 -13.60
CA ILE A 117 -19.55 -12.87 -12.31
C ILE A 117 -19.76 -14.21 -11.63
N CYS A 118 -18.65 -14.84 -11.25
CA CYS A 118 -18.62 -16.13 -10.57
C CYS A 118 -17.83 -16.06 -9.26
N PHE A 119 -18.27 -16.82 -8.25
CA PHE A 119 -17.50 -17.05 -7.02
C PHE A 119 -16.94 -18.48 -6.99
N LEU A 120 -15.64 -18.63 -6.71
CA LEU A 120 -14.98 -19.94 -6.63
C LEU A 120 -15.35 -20.68 -5.34
N LYS A 121 -16.04 -21.80 -5.49
CA LYS A 121 -16.43 -22.67 -4.36
C LYS A 121 -15.20 -23.29 -3.71
N GLY A 122 -15.09 -23.13 -2.40
CA GLY A 122 -13.99 -23.69 -1.60
C GLY A 122 -12.76 -22.80 -1.54
N GLY A 123 -12.79 -21.63 -2.18
CA GLY A 123 -11.69 -20.67 -2.18
C GLY A 123 -10.41 -21.20 -2.81
N TYR A 124 -9.32 -20.50 -2.52
CA TYR A 124 -7.98 -20.82 -3.01
C TYR A 124 -7.48 -22.16 -2.50
N GLU A 125 -7.61 -22.45 -1.21
CA GLU A 125 -7.05 -23.67 -0.60
C GLU A 125 -7.59 -24.94 -1.29
N ASN A 126 -8.89 -24.99 -1.58
CA ASN A 126 -9.50 -26.10 -2.30
C ASN A 126 -8.97 -26.21 -3.74
N PHE A 127 -8.83 -25.08 -4.43
CA PHE A 127 -8.29 -25.09 -5.79
C PHE A 127 -6.83 -25.53 -5.84
N HIS A 128 -6.00 -25.01 -4.94
CA HIS A 128 -4.59 -25.35 -4.80
C HIS A 128 -4.39 -26.83 -4.50
N SER A 129 -5.18 -27.39 -3.58
CA SER A 129 -5.13 -28.83 -3.25
C SER A 129 -5.43 -29.75 -4.45
N HIS A 130 -6.31 -29.33 -5.36
CA HIS A 130 -6.66 -30.14 -6.55
C HIS A 130 -5.76 -29.87 -7.76
N TYR A 131 -5.26 -28.65 -7.92
CA TYR A 131 -4.54 -28.20 -9.11
C TYR A 131 -3.32 -27.32 -8.78
N PRO A 132 -2.35 -27.82 -8.01
CA PRO A 132 -1.18 -27.03 -7.62
C PRO A 132 -0.35 -26.60 -8.84
N GLU A 133 -0.43 -27.32 -9.97
CA GLU A 133 0.29 -26.99 -11.20
C GLU A 133 -0.18 -25.68 -11.86
N LEU A 134 -1.37 -25.21 -11.51
CA LEU A 134 -1.96 -23.96 -12.00
C LEU A 134 -1.75 -22.80 -11.03
N CYS A 135 -1.08 -23.05 -9.91
CA CYS A 135 -0.69 -22.02 -8.96
C CYS A 135 0.78 -21.62 -9.17
N THR A 136 1.09 -20.37 -8.82
CA THR A 136 2.44 -19.85 -8.69
C THR A 136 2.79 -19.87 -7.21
N GLU A 137 3.57 -20.86 -6.78
CA GLU A 137 4.09 -20.94 -5.42
C GLU A 137 5.44 -20.23 -5.33
N THR A 138 5.55 -19.29 -4.39
CA THR A 138 6.83 -18.77 -3.95
C THR A 138 7.37 -19.75 -2.91
N LYS A 139 8.34 -20.60 -3.29
CA LYS A 139 8.91 -21.62 -2.40
C LYS A 139 9.45 -20.96 -1.12
N SER A 140 8.69 -21.09 -0.04
CA SER A 140 9.15 -20.85 1.32
C SER A 140 9.88 -22.11 1.75
N VAL A 141 11.20 -22.02 1.97
CA VAL A 141 11.99 -23.14 2.48
C VAL A 141 11.44 -23.54 3.85
N ASN A 142 10.88 -24.74 3.95
CA ASN A 142 10.41 -25.32 5.20
C ASN A 142 11.61 -25.55 6.13
N LEU A 143 11.52 -25.04 7.36
CA LEU A 143 12.35 -25.46 8.48
C LEU A 143 11.76 -26.77 9.01
N SER A 144 12.45 -27.88 8.80
CA SER A 144 12.31 -29.08 9.64
C SER A 144 13.66 -29.33 10.29
N GLU A 145 13.64 -29.34 11.62
CA GLU A 145 14.76 -29.69 12.48
C GLU A 145 15.27 -31.10 12.13
N ASP A 146 16.58 -31.26 11.97
CA ASP A 146 17.29 -32.33 12.68
C ASP A 146 18.76 -31.99 12.92
N LYS A 147 19.27 -32.43 14.06
CA LYS A 147 20.62 -32.19 14.59
C LYS A 147 21.60 -33.22 14.03
N SER A 148 22.77 -32.77 13.56
CA SER A 148 24.04 -33.52 13.72
C SER A 148 25.23 -32.67 13.29
N GLU A 149 26.26 -32.71 14.12
CA GLU A 149 27.55 -32.02 14.07
C GLU A 149 28.41 -32.34 12.82
N ARG A 150 29.22 -31.37 12.38
CA ARG A 150 30.72 -31.32 12.43
C ARG A 150 31.34 -30.64 11.19
N GLY A 151 32.11 -29.57 11.44
CA GLY A 151 33.43 -29.34 10.86
C GLY A 151 33.64 -28.99 9.38
N VAL A 152 34.16 -27.77 9.18
CA VAL A 152 35.17 -27.35 8.18
C VAL A 152 34.71 -26.87 6.78
N SER A 153 35.13 -25.63 6.53
CA SER A 153 35.43 -24.95 5.25
C SER A 153 34.29 -24.34 4.41
N SER A 154 34.43 -23.02 4.23
CA SER A 154 34.26 -22.27 2.98
C SER A 154 33.65 -23.03 1.80
N HIS A 155 32.36 -22.83 1.58
CA HIS A 155 31.80 -22.82 0.24
C HIS A 155 30.70 -21.77 0.17
N CYS A 156 31.08 -20.60 -0.36
CA CYS A 156 30.13 -19.78 -1.08
C CYS A 156 29.87 -20.48 -2.42
N ASP A 157 28.90 -21.39 -2.48
CA ASP A 157 28.38 -21.83 -3.78
C ASP A 157 26.87 -22.02 -3.77
N LYS A 158 26.25 -21.10 -4.52
CA LYS A 158 25.32 -21.39 -5.62
C LYS A 158 24.24 -22.41 -5.31
N LEU A 159 23.08 -21.91 -4.89
CA LEU A 159 21.74 -22.29 -5.38
C LEU A 159 20.70 -21.35 -4.74
N GLY A 160 20.30 -20.28 -5.45
CA GLY A 160 19.21 -19.37 -5.04
C GLY A 160 19.36 -17.89 -5.40
N ALA A 161 20.43 -17.47 -6.08
CA ALA A 161 20.62 -16.08 -6.46
C ALA A 161 19.58 -15.65 -7.53
N HIS A 162 18.87 -14.54 -7.25
CA HIS A 162 18.14 -13.66 -8.19
C HIS A 162 16.61 -13.81 -8.39
N HIS A 163 15.84 -14.52 -7.56
CA HIS A 163 14.38 -14.38 -7.67
C HIS A 163 13.89 -13.05 -7.06
N LYS A 164 13.75 -12.04 -7.92
CA LYS A 164 13.12 -10.74 -7.62
C LYS A 164 11.64 -10.98 -7.30
N PRO A 165 11.15 -10.64 -6.09
CA PRO A 165 9.72 -10.70 -5.81
C PRO A 165 8.96 -9.80 -6.79
N ASP A 166 7.78 -10.23 -7.27
CA ASP A 166 6.99 -9.47 -8.26
C ASP A 166 6.62 -8.05 -7.80
N TYR A 167 6.62 -7.82 -6.49
CA TYR A 167 6.36 -6.52 -5.88
C TYR A 167 7.58 -5.61 -5.80
N ASP A 168 8.79 -6.17 -5.84
CA ASP A 168 10.02 -5.39 -5.91
C ASP A 168 10.23 -4.97 -7.35
N GLN A 169 9.57 -3.89 -7.77
CA GLN A 169 9.78 -3.30 -9.09
C GLN A 169 11.00 -2.37 -9.06
N GLY A 170 12.11 -2.84 -9.63
CA GLY A 170 13.29 -2.01 -9.91
C GLY A 170 14.38 -2.05 -8.84
N ARG A 171 14.85 -0.86 -8.47
CA ARG A 171 15.95 -0.59 -7.53
C ARG A 171 15.38 -0.08 -6.20
N PRO A 172 16.17 -0.02 -5.11
CA PRO A 172 15.78 0.74 -3.92
C PRO A 172 15.25 2.13 -4.31
N VAL A 173 14.18 2.58 -3.65
CA VAL A 173 13.59 3.89 -3.94
C VAL A 173 14.26 4.96 -3.09
N GLU A 174 14.56 6.10 -3.70
CA GLU A 174 15.11 7.25 -3.01
C GLU A 174 13.99 8.03 -2.31
N ILE A 175 13.98 8.03 -0.98
CA ILE A 175 13.03 8.81 -0.17
C ILE A 175 13.57 10.23 0.04
N LEU A 176 14.84 10.33 0.41
CA LEU A 176 15.63 11.57 0.49
C LEU A 176 17.01 11.32 -0.12
N PRO A 177 17.81 12.37 -0.43
CA PRO A 177 19.11 12.20 -1.10
C PRO A 177 20.08 11.20 -0.45
N PHE A 178 19.95 10.99 0.86
CA PHE A 178 20.75 10.06 1.67
C PHE A 178 19.94 8.86 2.20
N LEU A 179 18.63 8.81 2.00
CA LEU A 179 17.74 7.79 2.59
C LEU A 179 17.02 7.01 1.50
N TYR A 180 17.36 5.73 1.39
CA TYR A 180 16.74 4.78 0.46
C TYR A 180 15.92 3.74 1.21
N LEU A 181 14.85 3.28 0.58
CA LEU A 181 13.93 2.26 1.10
C LEU A 181 13.91 1.03 0.20
N GLY A 182 14.00 -0.16 0.80
CA GLY A 182 13.95 -1.42 0.07
C GLY A 182 13.56 -2.65 0.88
N SER A 183 13.75 -3.80 0.23
CA SER A 183 13.51 -5.15 0.74
C SER A 183 14.84 -5.87 0.99
N ALA A 184 14.80 -7.09 1.51
CA ALA A 184 15.98 -7.93 1.70
C ALA A 184 16.62 -8.27 0.34
N TYR A 185 15.80 -8.44 -0.70
CA TYR A 185 16.29 -8.61 -2.07
C TYR A 185 17.10 -7.40 -2.54
N HIS A 186 16.65 -6.18 -2.26
CA HIS A 186 17.43 -4.99 -2.60
C HIS A 186 18.75 -4.90 -1.82
N ALA A 187 18.76 -5.31 -0.55
CA ALA A 187 19.94 -5.29 0.30
C ALA A 187 21.01 -6.32 -0.11
N CYS A 188 20.64 -7.39 -0.82
CA CYS A 188 21.60 -8.38 -1.33
C CYS A 188 22.13 -8.08 -2.74
N ARG A 189 21.68 -6.99 -3.38
CA ARG A 189 22.06 -6.61 -4.74
C ARG A 189 23.22 -5.62 -4.74
N GLN A 190 24.44 -6.16 -4.80
CA GLN A 190 25.67 -5.36 -4.77
C GLN A 190 25.74 -4.32 -5.89
N ASP A 191 25.25 -4.65 -7.08
CA ASP A 191 25.17 -3.74 -8.22
C ASP A 191 24.28 -2.53 -7.91
N TYR A 192 23.12 -2.74 -7.28
CA TYR A 192 22.24 -1.64 -6.87
C TYR A 192 22.87 -0.76 -5.80
N LEU A 193 23.50 -1.37 -4.80
CA LEU A 193 24.14 -0.66 -3.69
C LEU A 193 25.33 0.18 -4.20
N SER A 194 26.18 -0.38 -5.05
CA SER A 194 27.34 0.31 -5.62
C SER A 194 26.91 1.47 -6.52
N ASP A 195 25.97 1.25 -7.44
CA ASP A 195 25.51 2.30 -8.34
C ASP A 195 24.81 3.46 -7.59
N LEU A 196 24.04 3.17 -6.52
CA LEU A 196 23.41 4.20 -5.69
C LEU A 196 24.39 4.87 -4.72
N ARG A 197 25.60 4.32 -4.57
CA ARG A 197 26.62 4.70 -3.59
C ARG A 197 26.11 4.58 -2.15
N ILE A 198 25.43 3.47 -1.84
CA ILE A 198 25.04 3.14 -0.47
C ILE A 198 26.30 2.89 0.36
N THR A 199 26.40 3.55 1.51
CA THR A 199 27.51 3.40 2.47
C THR A 199 27.08 2.66 3.72
N ALA A 200 25.77 2.65 4.02
CA ALA A 200 25.22 2.02 5.21
C ALA A 200 23.93 1.24 4.96
N LEU A 201 23.70 0.20 5.74
CA LEU A 201 22.51 -0.64 5.73
C LEU A 201 21.86 -0.65 7.11
N LEU A 202 20.56 -0.36 7.16
CA LEU A 202 19.73 -0.52 8.35
C LEU A 202 18.71 -1.65 8.12
N ASN A 203 18.96 -2.80 8.72
CA ASN A 203 18.11 -3.98 8.63
C ASN A 203 17.10 -3.99 9.79
N VAL A 204 15.81 -3.93 9.47
CA VAL A 204 14.69 -3.93 10.43
C VAL A 204 13.88 -5.24 10.30
N SER A 205 14.58 -6.36 10.15
CA SER A 205 13.96 -7.69 10.01
C SER A 205 14.41 -8.65 11.11
N ARG A 206 13.75 -9.81 11.21
CA ARG A 206 14.09 -10.85 12.21
C ARG A 206 15.40 -11.57 11.90
N ARG A 207 15.84 -11.56 10.65
CA ARG A 207 17.03 -12.30 10.21
C ARG A 207 18.19 -11.32 10.10
N ASP A 208 19.28 -11.62 10.80
CA ASP A 208 20.53 -10.92 10.51
C ASP A 208 21.03 -11.39 9.14
N SER A 209 21.30 -10.43 8.26
CA SER A 209 21.82 -10.64 6.91
C SER A 209 23.04 -9.76 6.66
N ARG A 210 23.86 -9.63 7.71
CA ARG A 210 25.05 -8.77 7.69
C ARG A 210 25.96 -9.09 6.50
N PRO A 211 26.37 -8.08 5.72
CA PRO A 211 27.33 -8.26 4.64
C PRO A 211 28.73 -8.61 5.18
N ALA A 212 29.65 -9.01 4.29
CA ALA A 212 31.03 -9.25 4.66
C ALA A 212 31.66 -8.03 5.37
N LYS A 213 32.54 -8.28 6.35
CA LYS A 213 33.16 -7.23 7.18
C LYS A 213 33.79 -6.14 6.31
N GLY A 214 33.52 -4.89 6.66
CA GLY A 214 34.14 -3.70 6.05
C GLY A 214 33.46 -3.18 4.79
N GLN A 215 32.40 -3.83 4.29
CA GLN A 215 31.75 -3.42 3.05
C GLN A 215 30.76 -2.26 3.22
N TYR A 216 30.00 -2.26 4.31
CA TYR A 216 29.01 -1.25 4.65
C TYR A 216 28.99 -1.03 6.16
N ASP A 217 28.68 0.18 6.59
CA ASP A 217 28.25 0.41 7.97
C ASP A 217 26.88 -0.27 8.17
N TYR A 218 26.76 -1.13 9.18
CA TYR A 218 25.62 -2.03 9.30
C TYR A 218 25.00 -1.96 10.69
N LYS A 219 23.70 -1.67 10.72
CA LYS A 219 22.88 -1.70 11.92
C LYS A 219 21.73 -2.68 11.72
N TRP A 220 21.50 -3.52 12.72
CA TRP A 220 20.40 -4.48 12.75
C TRP A 220 19.51 -4.21 13.96
N ILE A 221 18.22 -4.02 13.70
CA ILE A 221 17.16 -3.81 14.68
C ILE A 221 16.14 -4.95 14.51
N PRO A 222 16.20 -6.01 15.35
CA PRO A 222 15.41 -7.22 15.15
C PRO A 222 13.93 -6.99 15.53
N VAL A 223 13.10 -6.69 14.55
CA VAL A 223 11.65 -6.49 14.75
C VAL A 223 10.83 -7.43 13.88
N GLU A 224 9.86 -8.10 14.49
CA GLU A 224 8.85 -8.91 13.80
C GLU A 224 7.77 -8.03 13.18
N ASP A 225 7.27 -8.40 12.00
CA ASP A 225 6.13 -7.72 11.39
C ASP A 225 4.81 -8.26 11.97
N SER A 226 4.60 -8.02 13.26
CA SER A 226 3.43 -8.48 14.01
C SER A 226 2.76 -7.30 14.70
N HIS A 227 1.46 -7.45 14.97
CA HIS A 227 0.69 -6.49 15.73
C HIS A 227 1.12 -6.40 17.20
N THR A 228 1.80 -7.42 17.72
CA THR A 228 2.35 -7.47 19.10
C THR A 228 3.74 -6.87 19.23
N ALA A 229 4.41 -6.55 18.11
CA ALA A 229 5.77 -6.02 18.15
C ALA A 229 5.77 -4.53 18.48
N ASP A 230 6.69 -4.11 19.36
CA ASP A 230 7.01 -2.70 19.60
C ASP A 230 8.16 -2.29 18.69
N ILE A 231 7.86 -1.47 17.68
CA ILE A 231 8.86 -0.86 16.80
C ILE A 231 9.18 0.58 17.22
N SER A 232 8.28 1.23 17.98
CA SER A 232 8.41 2.62 18.40
C SER A 232 9.59 2.86 19.34
N SER A 233 9.88 1.92 20.24
CA SER A 233 11.04 2.01 21.14
C SER A 233 12.38 2.06 20.39
N HIS A 234 12.41 1.61 19.13
CA HIS A 234 13.59 1.64 18.28
C HIS A 234 13.66 2.86 17.34
N PHE A 235 12.67 3.75 17.35
CA PHE A 235 12.67 4.91 16.44
C PHE A 235 13.87 5.81 16.65
N GLN A 236 14.19 6.17 17.89
CA GLN A 236 15.32 7.06 18.16
C GLN A 236 16.66 6.41 17.75
N GLU A 237 16.85 5.13 18.08
CA GLU A 237 18.03 4.35 17.67
C GLU A 237 18.21 4.31 16.14
N ALA A 238 17.13 4.10 15.41
CA ALA A 238 17.15 4.10 13.94
C ALA A 238 17.42 5.50 13.37
N ILE A 239 16.79 6.54 13.95
CA ILE A 239 16.95 7.93 13.52
C ILE A 239 18.40 8.39 13.71
N ASP A 240 19.00 8.10 14.86
CA ASP A 240 20.38 8.47 15.17
C ASP A 240 21.37 7.80 14.21
N PHE A 241 21.11 6.54 13.85
CA PHE A 241 21.91 5.85 12.84
C PHE A 241 21.82 6.54 11.47
N ILE A 242 20.62 6.93 11.04
CA ILE A 242 20.40 7.62 9.76
C ILE A 242 21.05 9.01 9.78
N GLU A 243 20.89 9.78 10.86
CA GLU A 243 21.50 11.12 11.00
C GLU A 243 23.03 11.04 11.00
N ARG A 244 23.62 10.04 11.64
CA ARG A 244 25.07 9.85 11.61
C ARG A 244 25.59 9.59 10.19
N VAL A 245 24.97 8.66 9.46
CA VAL A 245 25.35 8.35 8.07
C VAL A 245 25.21 9.58 7.17
N LYS A 246 24.14 10.36 7.37
CA LYS A 246 23.92 11.63 6.67
C LYS A 246 24.99 12.66 7.00
N ALA A 247 25.39 12.80 8.27
CA ALA A 247 26.44 13.72 8.70
C ALA A 247 27.82 13.37 8.13
N GLU A 248 28.07 12.09 7.90
CA GLU A 248 29.27 11.57 7.21
C GLU A 248 29.20 11.74 5.67
N GLY A 249 28.12 12.31 5.13
CA GLY A 249 27.91 12.48 3.68
C GLY A 249 27.57 11.16 2.95
N GLY A 250 27.21 10.12 3.71
CA GLY A 250 26.87 8.80 3.21
C GLY A 250 25.41 8.67 2.77
N LYS A 251 25.06 7.45 2.36
CA LYS A 251 23.69 7.06 1.98
C LYS A 251 23.32 5.75 2.67
N VAL A 252 22.15 5.72 3.29
CA VAL A 252 21.62 4.55 3.99
C VAL A 252 20.49 3.90 3.21
N LEU A 253 20.53 2.57 3.11
CA LEU A 253 19.38 1.76 2.72
C LEU A 253 18.71 1.19 3.97
N VAL A 254 17.48 1.64 4.24
CA VAL A 254 16.61 1.05 5.26
C VAL A 254 15.80 -0.06 4.61
N HIS A 255 15.93 -1.29 5.11
CA HIS A 255 15.23 -2.43 4.56
C HIS A 255 14.66 -3.36 5.63
N CYS A 256 13.67 -4.14 5.24
CA CYS A 256 13.16 -5.28 6.00
C CYS A 256 13.00 -6.45 5.03
N GLU A 257 12.18 -7.46 5.35
CA GLU A 257 11.99 -8.60 4.44
C GLU A 257 11.41 -8.15 3.08
N ALA A 258 10.18 -7.61 3.08
CA ALA A 258 9.45 -7.24 1.85
C ALA A 258 9.53 -5.74 1.50
N GLY A 259 10.03 -4.89 2.41
CA GLY A 259 10.00 -3.43 2.21
C GLY A 259 8.59 -2.84 2.15
N ILE A 260 7.64 -3.42 2.90
CA ILE A 260 6.21 -3.04 2.90
C ILE A 260 5.78 -2.41 4.22
N SER A 261 6.18 -2.97 5.36
CA SER A 261 5.70 -2.57 6.69
C SER A 261 6.80 -1.96 7.57
N ARG A 262 7.74 -2.77 8.09
CA ARG A 262 8.79 -2.34 9.04
C ARG A 262 9.71 -1.21 8.54
N SER A 263 10.40 -1.39 7.41
CA SER A 263 11.33 -0.36 6.92
C SER A 263 10.63 0.94 6.50
N PRO A 264 9.44 0.92 5.87
CA PRO A 264 8.67 2.15 5.67
C PRO A 264 8.25 2.83 6.97
N THR A 265 7.86 2.08 8.01
CA THR A 265 7.55 2.64 9.33
C THR A 265 8.73 3.45 9.88
N ILE A 266 9.95 2.90 9.82
CA ILE A 266 11.17 3.62 10.24
C ILE A 266 11.39 4.89 9.40
N CYS A 267 11.19 4.81 8.08
CA CYS A 267 11.31 5.99 7.20
C CYS A 267 10.28 7.08 7.53
N MET A 268 9.03 6.70 7.87
CA MET A 268 8.00 7.65 8.29
C MET A 268 8.38 8.31 9.61
N ALA A 269 8.82 7.54 10.61
CA ALA A 269 9.30 8.07 11.88
C ALA A 269 10.44 9.08 11.68
N TYR A 270 11.41 8.75 10.81
CA TYR A 270 12.51 9.63 10.47
C TYR A 270 12.04 10.95 9.84
N ILE A 271 11.15 10.90 8.85
CA ILE A 271 10.60 12.10 8.20
C ILE A 271 9.83 12.97 9.19
N MET A 272 8.96 12.38 10.01
CA MET A 272 8.19 13.13 11.02
C MET A 272 9.12 13.84 12.01
N LYS A 273 10.16 13.15 12.51
CA LYS A 273 11.10 13.73 13.46
C LYS A 273 11.92 14.88 12.87
N THR A 274 12.45 14.70 11.67
CA THR A 274 13.44 15.62 11.08
C THR A 274 12.83 16.76 10.28
N GLN A 275 11.69 16.51 9.62
CA GLN A 275 11.02 17.51 8.78
C GLN A 275 9.77 18.10 9.45
N ARG A 276 9.43 17.64 10.67
CA ARG A 276 8.23 18.06 11.41
C ARG A 276 6.93 17.87 10.62
N LEU A 277 6.92 16.86 9.74
CA LEU A 277 5.72 16.49 8.99
C LEU A 277 4.79 15.65 9.85
N ARG A 278 3.50 15.75 9.56
CA ARG A 278 2.48 14.86 10.10
C ARG A 278 2.61 13.46 9.51
N LEU A 279 2.08 12.45 10.19
CA LEU A 279 2.12 11.06 9.74
C LEU A 279 1.50 10.89 8.35
N GLU A 280 0.36 11.53 8.10
CA GLU A 280 -0.30 11.51 6.80
C GLU A 280 0.62 12.01 5.68
N GLN A 281 1.35 13.11 5.93
CA GLN A 281 2.27 13.69 4.96
C GLN A 281 3.49 12.79 4.74
N ALA A 282 4.09 12.27 5.83
CA ALA A 282 5.21 11.34 5.74
C ALA A 282 4.84 10.05 4.99
N PHE A 283 3.63 9.54 5.21
CA PHE A 283 3.09 8.40 4.50
C PHE A 283 2.95 8.68 3.01
N GLU A 284 2.39 9.82 2.61
CA GLU A 284 2.25 10.20 1.19
C GLU A 284 3.59 10.36 0.48
N VAL A 285 4.58 10.97 1.13
CA VAL A 285 5.95 11.13 0.58
C VAL A 285 6.55 9.78 0.18
N ILE A 286 6.37 8.76 1.03
CA ILE A 286 6.88 7.40 0.77
C ILE A 286 6.00 6.67 -0.24
N ARG A 287 4.68 6.77 -0.12
CA ARG A 287 3.72 6.07 -1.00
C ARG A 287 3.86 6.49 -2.46
N GLN A 288 4.11 7.77 -2.73
CA GLN A 288 4.36 8.27 -4.09
C GLN A 288 5.57 7.60 -4.77
N ARG A 289 6.55 7.17 -3.98
CA ARG A 289 7.77 6.51 -4.47
C ARG A 289 7.68 4.99 -4.46
N ARG A 290 6.93 4.42 -3.51
CA ARG A 290 6.71 2.98 -3.37
C ARG A 290 5.26 2.69 -2.96
N ALA A 291 4.40 2.53 -3.95
CA ALA A 291 2.96 2.39 -3.77
C ALA A 291 2.52 1.17 -2.92
N ILE A 292 3.35 0.13 -2.85
CA ILE A 292 3.06 -1.09 -2.08
C ILE A 292 3.26 -0.94 -0.57
N VAL A 293 3.75 0.20 -0.10
CA VAL A 293 3.96 0.45 1.33
C VAL A 293 2.64 0.37 2.10
N SER A 294 2.65 -0.45 3.14
CA SER A 294 1.50 -0.69 4.01
C SER A 294 2.01 -1.18 5.38
N PRO A 295 2.35 -0.25 6.31
CA PRO A 295 2.61 -0.60 7.70
C PRO A 295 1.44 -1.39 8.30
N ASN A 296 1.74 -2.39 9.12
CA ASN A 296 0.70 -3.06 9.86
C ASN A 296 -0.03 -2.08 10.79
N PHE A 297 -1.27 -2.40 11.17
CA PHE A 297 -2.13 -1.46 11.91
C PHE A 297 -1.57 -1.07 13.28
N SER A 298 -0.80 -1.96 13.94
CA SER A 298 -0.17 -1.67 15.23
C SER A 298 0.95 -0.66 15.05
N PHE A 299 1.78 -0.83 14.03
CA PHE A 299 2.82 0.15 13.67
C PHE A 299 2.23 1.50 13.28
N MET A 300 1.09 1.51 12.60
CA MET A 300 0.38 2.76 12.32
C MET A 300 -0.08 3.47 13.62
N GLY A 301 -0.58 2.71 14.60
CA GLY A 301 -0.91 3.24 15.93
C GLY A 301 0.30 3.78 16.68
N GLN A 302 1.42 3.06 16.63
CA GLN A 302 2.69 3.50 17.21
C GLN A 302 3.26 4.76 16.54
N LEU A 303 3.10 4.90 15.22
CA LEU A 303 3.46 6.13 14.50
C LEU A 303 2.58 7.32 14.87
N LEU A 304 1.27 7.11 15.08
CA LEU A 304 0.36 8.17 15.56
C LEU A 304 0.73 8.64 16.96
N GLN A 305 1.11 7.71 17.85
CA GLN A 305 1.63 8.08 19.17
C GLN A 305 2.92 8.90 19.04
N PHE A 306 3.87 8.43 18.23
CA PHE A 306 5.13 9.13 18.02
C PHE A 306 4.95 10.52 17.38
N GLU A 307 3.99 10.69 16.45
CA GLU A 307 3.63 12.00 15.88
C GLU A 307 3.29 13.01 16.98
N SER A 308 2.51 12.60 17.98
CA SER A 308 2.14 13.49 19.10
C SER A 308 3.36 13.94 19.90
N GLU A 309 4.37 13.08 20.06
CA GLU A 309 5.60 13.36 20.79
C GLU A 309 6.53 14.29 20.01
N VAL A 310 6.62 14.13 18.68
CA VAL A 310 7.59 14.88 17.84
C VAL A 310 7.01 16.14 17.18
N VAL A 311 5.69 16.25 17.04
CA VAL A 311 5.05 17.43 16.46
C VAL A 311 4.55 18.39 17.55
N SER A 312 4.18 17.89 18.74
CA SER A 312 3.67 18.74 19.85
C SER A 312 4.75 19.29 20.77
N SER A 313 6.02 18.85 20.67
CA SER A 313 7.12 19.29 21.54
C SER A 313 7.64 20.72 21.25
N ALA A 314 6.83 21.60 20.67
CA ALA A 314 7.15 23.01 20.52
C ALA A 314 6.80 23.78 21.81
N PRO A 315 7.61 24.77 22.25
CA PRO A 315 7.16 25.68 23.29
C PRO A 315 5.89 26.41 22.80
N PRO A 316 4.91 26.67 23.69
CA PRO A 316 3.67 27.33 23.30
C PRO A 316 4.01 28.73 22.83
N THR A 317 3.78 29.02 21.56
CA THR A 317 3.69 30.40 21.09
C THR A 317 2.43 30.98 21.71
N ILE A 318 2.59 31.78 22.75
CA ILE A 318 1.51 32.55 23.35
C ILE A 318 0.93 33.42 22.23
N THR A 319 -0.27 33.07 21.77
CA THR A 319 -1.06 33.93 20.90
C THR A 319 -2.10 34.57 21.80
N PRO A 320 -2.07 35.90 22.02
CA PRO A 320 -3.15 36.54 22.75
C PRO A 320 -4.42 36.50 21.90
N ALA A 321 -5.52 36.10 22.53
CA ALA A 321 -6.85 36.12 21.95
C ALA A 321 -7.23 37.54 21.49
N ALA A 322 -7.64 37.70 20.24
CA ALA A 322 -8.43 38.84 19.78
C ALA A 322 -9.19 38.51 18.49
N GLN A 323 -10.50 38.30 18.67
CA GLN A 323 -11.64 38.79 17.88
C GLN A 323 -11.60 38.79 16.35
N GLU A 324 -12.63 38.13 15.81
CA GLU A 324 -13.13 38.19 14.44
C GLU A 324 -13.38 39.63 13.96
N THR A 325 -12.94 39.96 12.74
CA THR A 325 -13.74 40.69 11.72
C THR A 325 -13.04 40.59 10.36
N PRO A 326 -13.76 40.45 9.24
CA PRO A 326 -13.17 40.41 7.91
C PRO A 326 -13.10 41.82 7.34
N THR A 327 -11.91 42.28 6.96
CA THR A 327 -11.77 43.51 6.16
C THR A 327 -10.90 43.25 4.93
N PHE A 328 -11.53 43.57 3.80
CA PHE A 328 -10.99 43.79 2.48
C PHE A 328 -9.62 44.47 2.51
N PHE A 329 -8.67 43.97 1.72
CA PHE A 329 -7.48 44.74 1.33
C PHE A 329 -7.55 45.08 -0.15
N SER A 330 -7.93 46.34 -0.41
CA SER A 330 -7.43 47.12 -1.54
C SER A 330 -5.92 47.31 -1.38
N GLY A 331 -5.19 47.26 -2.49
CA GLY A 331 -3.74 47.27 -2.53
C GLY A 331 -3.08 48.59 -2.18
N ASN A 332 -1.78 48.52 -1.89
CA ASN A 332 -0.71 49.10 -2.70
C ASN A 332 0.63 48.92 -1.97
N PHE A 333 1.57 48.22 -2.61
CA PHE A 333 2.98 48.46 -2.35
C PHE A 333 3.71 48.54 -3.69
N THR A 334 4.04 49.78 -4.05
CA THR A 334 4.97 50.19 -5.08
C THR A 334 6.38 49.72 -4.74
N LEU A 335 7.07 49.10 -5.70
CA LEU A 335 8.54 49.07 -5.73
C LEU A 335 9.00 49.52 -7.11
N GLU A 336 9.93 50.47 -7.11
CA GLU A 336 10.55 51.10 -8.26
C GLU A 336 11.48 50.13 -9.01
N THR A 337 11.25 50.09 -10.34
CA THR A 337 12.21 50.07 -11.46
C THR A 337 13.64 49.56 -11.24
N GLU A 338 14.00 48.49 -11.95
CA GLU A 338 14.97 48.57 -13.06
C GLU A 338 14.60 47.58 -14.18
N ASN A 339 14.89 48.02 -15.41
CA ASN A 339 14.36 47.56 -16.70
C ASN A 339 15.01 46.27 -17.24
N PHE A 340 14.21 45.35 -17.80
CA PHE A 340 14.48 44.70 -19.10
C PHE A 340 13.19 44.02 -19.62
N GLU A 341 12.57 44.61 -20.66
CA GLU A 341 11.59 43.98 -21.57
C GLU A 341 12.27 42.87 -22.40
N SER A 342 11.64 41.88 -23.04
CA SER A 342 10.26 41.50 -23.35
C SER A 342 10.32 40.07 -23.93
N SER A 343 9.35 39.20 -23.62
CA SER A 343 8.60 38.43 -24.62
C SER A 343 7.63 37.42 -23.97
N VAL A 344 6.41 37.48 -24.49
CA VAL A 344 5.13 36.95 -24.00
C VAL A 344 4.88 35.52 -24.51
N PHE A 345 4.21 34.67 -23.71
CA PHE A 345 3.16 33.79 -24.24
C PHE A 345 2.08 33.51 -23.19
N THR A 346 0.87 33.95 -23.52
CA THR A 346 -0.36 33.95 -22.73
C THR A 346 -1.13 32.64 -22.95
N PHE A 347 -1.78 32.10 -21.91
CA PHE A 347 -2.88 31.12 -22.07
C PHE A 347 -4.20 31.75 -21.62
N PRO A 348 -5.30 31.62 -22.40
CA PRO A 348 -6.58 32.25 -22.11
C PRO A 348 -7.41 31.43 -21.12
N THR A 349 -7.83 32.05 -20.02
CA THR A 349 -9.00 31.65 -19.22
C THR A 349 -10.24 32.37 -19.75
N SER A 350 -11.31 31.63 -20.00
CA SER A 350 -12.57 32.17 -20.51
C SER A 350 -13.76 31.51 -19.81
N PHE A 351 -14.41 32.33 -18.99
CA PHE A 351 -15.83 32.40 -18.63
C PHE A 351 -16.53 31.20 -17.96
N LEU A 352 -16.70 31.33 -16.64
CA LEU A 352 -17.83 30.79 -15.89
C LEU A 352 -19.05 31.72 -16.07
N THR A 353 -20.16 31.20 -16.56
CA THR A 353 -21.50 31.80 -16.42
C THR A 353 -22.28 31.05 -15.32
N PRO A 354 -22.84 31.72 -14.30
CA PRO A 354 -23.65 31.06 -13.27
C PRO A 354 -25.06 30.72 -13.77
N VAL A 355 -25.51 29.49 -13.50
CA VAL A 355 -26.90 29.04 -13.68
C VAL A 355 -27.70 29.31 -12.38
N PRO A 356 -28.90 29.92 -12.43
CA PRO A 356 -29.71 30.15 -11.22
C PRO A 356 -30.35 28.85 -10.69
N ILE A 357 -30.17 28.58 -9.40
CA ILE A 357 -30.86 27.51 -8.66
C ILE A 357 -32.05 28.12 -7.91
N GLN A 358 -33.27 27.71 -8.24
CA GLN A 358 -34.47 27.98 -7.43
C GLN A 358 -34.56 26.98 -6.26
N PRO A 359 -34.99 27.41 -5.05
CA PRO A 359 -35.17 26.53 -3.91
C PRO A 359 -36.59 25.94 -3.87
N SER A 360 -36.70 24.61 -3.82
CA SER A 360 -37.94 23.91 -3.48
C SER A 360 -38.01 23.68 -1.97
N VAL A 361 -38.83 24.48 -1.29
CA VAL A 361 -39.14 24.34 0.14
C VAL A 361 -40.27 23.32 0.30
N HIS A 362 -39.98 22.17 0.93
CA HIS A 362 -41.02 21.29 1.48
C HIS A 362 -41.14 21.54 2.99
N GLN A 363 -42.29 22.07 3.38
CA GLN A 363 -42.65 22.46 4.74
C GLN A 363 -43.24 21.26 5.49
N PHE A 364 -42.60 20.85 6.60
CA PHE A 364 -43.17 19.90 7.56
C PHE A 364 -44.38 20.55 8.26
N LYS A 365 -45.55 19.91 8.19
CA LYS A 365 -46.71 20.22 9.04
C LYS A 365 -46.82 19.16 10.15
N LEU A 366 -46.64 19.59 11.39
CA LEU A 366 -46.99 18.86 12.61
C LEU A 366 -48.49 19.06 12.88
N SER A 367 -49.21 17.97 13.15
CA SER A 367 -50.62 17.97 13.55
C SER A 367 -50.75 18.19 15.07
N PRO A 368 -51.77 18.93 15.54
CA PRO A 368 -51.93 19.24 16.96
C PRO A 368 -52.62 18.13 17.77
N ILE A 369 -52.20 18.02 19.02
CA ILE A 369 -52.76 17.21 20.10
C ILE A 369 -54.11 17.79 20.53
N THR A 370 -55.16 16.98 20.59
CA THR A 370 -56.43 17.31 21.23
C THR A 370 -56.48 16.66 22.62
N ALA A 371 -56.57 17.50 23.65
CA ALA A 371 -56.98 17.13 24.99
C ALA A 371 -58.40 17.65 25.23
N LEU A 372 -59.26 16.86 25.86
CA LEU A 372 -60.54 17.23 26.51
C LEU A 372 -61.09 15.99 27.24
N PRO A 373 -61.93 16.16 28.27
CA PRO A 373 -61.78 16.94 29.50
C PRO A 373 -61.50 16.06 30.73
#